data_AF-A0A2S0KSJ5-F1
#
_entry.id   AF-A0A2S0KSJ5-F1
#
_cell.length_a   1.000
_cell.length_b   1.000
_cell.length_c   1.000
_cell.angle_alpha   90.00
_cell.angle_beta   90.00
_cell.angle_gamma   90.00
#
_symmetry.space_group_name_H-M   'P 1'
#
loop_
_entity.id
_entity.type
_entity.pdbx_description
1 polymer ?
#
loop_
_entity_poly.entity_id
_entity_poly.type
_entity_poly.pdbx_seq_one_letter_code
_entity_poly.pdbx_strand_id
1 'polypeptide(L)'
;MKKNASKIPAEFWTTATGRTLCTAMHTNAWDTLDCLNAQVDAMTAASAETADASVKAEIEKAKAKVVAAREACRKAMAILSDSTF
;
A
#
# COMPACT_ATOMS: atom_id res chain seq x y z
N MET A 1 19.00 -6.73 14.80
CA MET A 1 17.71 -6.01 14.70
C MET A 1 17.95 -4.67 14.03
N LYS A 2 17.50 -4.48 12.78
CA LYS A 2 17.41 -3.13 12.22
C LYS A 2 16.39 -2.38 13.07
N LYS A 3 16.80 -1.33 13.78
CA LYS A 3 15.84 -0.43 14.44
C LYS A 3 14.89 0.04 13.34
N ASN A 4 13.61 -0.32 13.44
CA ASN A 4 12.56 0.26 12.60
C ASN A 4 12.52 1.75 12.94
N ALA A 5 13.34 2.55 12.26
CA ALA A 5 13.20 3.99 12.30
C ALA A 5 11.77 4.28 11.86
N SER A 6 11.04 5.04 12.69
CA SER A 6 9.70 5.50 12.33
C SER A 6 9.79 6.17 10.97
N LYS A 7 9.02 5.67 10.00
CA LYS A 7 8.88 6.30 8.67
C LYS A 7 8.05 7.59 8.74
N ILE A 8 7.46 7.88 9.91
CA ILE A 8 6.66 9.06 10.20
C ILE A 8 7.56 10.12 10.88
N PRO A 9 7.56 11.38 10.40
CA PRO A 9 8.28 12.49 11.02
C PRO A 9 7.93 12.70 12.49
N ALA A 10 8.90 13.19 13.27
CA ALA A 10 8.75 13.35 14.72
C ALA A 10 7.62 14.34 15.11
N GLU A 11 7.35 15.35 14.27
CA GLU A 11 6.32 16.37 14.48
C GLU A 11 4.89 15.80 14.59
N PHE A 12 4.61 14.67 13.94
CA PHE A 12 3.32 14.00 14.09
C PHE A 12 3.16 13.40 15.49
N TRP A 13 4.25 13.02 16.15
CA TRP A 13 4.19 12.45 17.50
C TRP A 13 4.09 13.51 18.59
N THR A 14 4.47 14.76 18.32
CA THR A 14 4.49 15.84 19.33
C THR A 14 3.10 16.47 19.53
N THR A 15 2.23 16.49 18.53
CA THR A 15 0.88 17.07 18.62
C THR A 15 -0.21 16.02 18.85
N ALA A 16 -1.31 16.40 19.52
CA ALA A 16 -2.46 15.51 19.70
C ALA A 16 -3.12 15.13 18.36
N THR A 17 -3.27 16.11 17.45
CA THR A 17 -3.82 15.90 16.10
C THR A 17 -2.93 14.98 15.27
N GLY A 18 -1.61 15.18 15.27
CA GLY A 18 -0.67 14.33 14.55
C GLY A 18 -0.68 12.88 15.05
N ARG A 19 -0.77 12.67 16.37
CA ARG A 19 -0.86 11.33 16.96
C ARG A 19 -2.15 10.61 16.58
N THR A 20 -3.27 11.32 16.57
CA THR A 20 -4.57 10.77 16.13
C THR A 20 -4.51 10.37 14.66
N LEU A 21 -3.97 11.24 13.80
CA LEU A 21 -3.83 10.96 12.38
C LEU A 21 -2.92 9.74 12.13
N CYS A 22 -1.78 9.68 12.81
CA CYS A 22 -0.86 8.54 12.71
C CYS A 22 -1.51 7.27 13.21
N THR A 23 -2.22 7.29 14.34
CA THR A 23 -2.89 6.09 14.87
C THR A 23 -3.93 5.55 13.90
N ALA A 24 -4.71 6.44 13.28
CA ALA A 24 -5.72 6.08 12.29
C ALA A 24 -5.13 5.48 11.00
N MET A 25 -3.95 5.97 10.59
CA MET A 25 -3.37 5.65 9.28
C MET A 25 -2.17 4.70 9.32
N HIS A 26 -1.58 4.42 10.49
CA HIS A 26 -0.32 3.66 10.62
C HIS A 26 -0.52 2.19 11.00
N THR A 27 -1.65 1.84 11.63
CA THR A 27 -1.88 0.47 12.12
C THR A 27 -2.05 -0.51 10.97
N ASN A 28 -3.21 -0.50 10.31
CA ASN A 28 -3.53 -1.53 9.31
C ASN A 28 -3.11 -1.15 7.88
N ALA A 29 -2.66 0.09 7.65
CA ALA A 29 -2.39 0.57 6.29
C ALA A 29 -1.14 -0.05 5.65
N TRP A 30 -0.09 -0.30 6.45
CA TRP A 30 1.11 -0.97 5.95
C TRP A 30 0.84 -2.43 5.62
N ASP A 31 0.14 -3.16 6.50
CA ASP A 31 -0.29 -4.53 6.24
C ASP A 31 -1.20 -4.60 5.01
N THR A 32 -2.08 -3.61 4.84
CA THR A 32 -2.93 -3.51 3.64
C THR A 32 -2.09 -3.31 2.38
N LEU A 33 -1.07 -2.44 2.42
CA LEU A 33 -0.17 -2.24 1.29
C LEU A 33 0.60 -3.52 0.94
N ASP A 34 1.10 -4.22 1.94
CA ASP A 34 1.84 -5.47 1.74
C ASP A 34 0.93 -6.55 1.13
N CYS A 35 -0.32 -6.66 1.60
CA CYS A 35 -1.33 -7.51 0.97
C CYS A 35 -1.59 -7.13 -0.50
N LEU A 36 -1.71 -5.83 -0.81
CA LEU A 36 -1.92 -5.36 -2.18
C LEU A 36 -0.71 -5.65 -3.07
N ASN A 37 0.51 -5.52 -2.56
CA ASN A 37 1.73 -5.91 -3.28
C ASN A 37 1.71 -7.40 -3.60
N ALA A 38 1.49 -8.25 -2.59
CA ALA A 38 1.44 -9.70 -2.74
C ALA A 38 0.35 -10.13 -3.75
N GLN A 39 -0.81 -9.47 -3.74
CA GLN A 39 -1.88 -9.75 -4.69
C GLN A 39 -1.49 -9.38 -6.13
N VAL A 40 -0.80 -8.25 -6.34
CA VAL A 40 -0.28 -7.88 -7.69
C VAL A 40 0.74 -8.92 -8.18
N ASP A 41 1.63 -9.39 -7.32
CA ASP A 41 2.62 -10.40 -7.67
C ASP A 41 1.95 -11.74 -8.03
N ALA A 42 0.99 -12.19 -7.22
CA ALA A 42 0.23 -13.42 -7.47
C ALA A 42 -0.54 -13.36 -8.80
N MET A 43 -1.18 -12.22 -9.11
CA MET A 43 -1.91 -12.04 -10.38
C MET A 43 -0.97 -11.95 -11.58
N THR A 44 0.24 -11.42 -11.39
CA THR A 44 1.26 -11.37 -12.43
C THR A 44 1.76 -12.77 -12.76
N ALA A 45 2.02 -13.61 -11.74
CA ALA A 45 2.38 -15.01 -11.93
C ALA A 45 1.23 -15.80 -12.60
N ALA A 46 0.00 -15.66 -12.11
CA ALA A 46 -1.17 -16.34 -12.68
C ALA A 46 -1.39 -15.97 -14.16
N SER A 47 -1.24 -14.70 -14.53
CA SER A 47 -1.35 -14.24 -15.92
C SER A 47 -0.26 -14.81 -16.83
N ALA A 48 0.95 -15.00 -16.30
CA ALA A 48 2.07 -15.60 -17.03
C ALA A 48 1.86 -17.09 -17.31
N GLU A 49 1.25 -17.81 -16.36
CA GLU A 49 0.96 -19.25 -16.47
C GLU A 49 -0.35 -19.57 -17.23
N THR A 50 -1.22 -18.57 -17.42
CA THR A 50 -2.51 -18.76 -18.09
C THR A 50 -2.37 -18.77 -19.62
N ALA A 51 -2.64 -19.93 -20.23
CA ALA A 51 -2.64 -20.11 -21.69
C ALA A 51 -3.93 -19.58 -22.36
N ASP A 52 -5.07 -19.64 -21.66
CA ASP A 52 -6.34 -19.13 -22.19
C ASP A 52 -6.33 -17.59 -22.26
N ALA A 53 -6.45 -17.05 -23.46
CA ALA A 53 -6.37 -15.61 -23.71
C ALA A 53 -7.50 -14.81 -23.03
N SER A 54 -8.69 -15.38 -22.91
CA SER A 54 -9.85 -14.74 -22.28
C SER A 54 -9.65 -14.65 -20.76
N VAL A 55 -9.24 -15.77 -20.14
CA VAL A 55 -8.95 -15.82 -18.71
C VAL A 55 -7.79 -14.88 -18.37
N LYS A 56 -6.73 -14.88 -19.18
CA LYS A 56 -5.59 -13.96 -19.02
C LYS A 56 -6.04 -12.49 -19.07
N ALA A 57 -6.89 -12.13 -20.03
CA ALA A 57 -7.40 -10.77 -20.15
C ALA A 57 -8.20 -10.33 -18.91
N GLU A 58 -9.02 -11.22 -18.34
CA GLU A 58 -9.76 -10.92 -17.10
C GLU A 58 -8.84 -10.78 -15.89
N ILE A 59 -7.79 -11.62 -15.77
CA ILE A 59 -6.76 -11.49 -14.72
C ILE A 59 -6.08 -10.11 -14.83
N GLU A 60 -5.68 -9.69 -16.03
CA GLU A 60 -5.03 -8.40 -16.25
C GLU A 60 -5.95 -7.20 -15.93
N LYS A 61 -7.24 -7.28 -16.29
CA LYS A 61 -8.24 -6.25 -15.91
C LYS A 61 -8.39 -6.15 -14.39
N ALA A 62 -8.48 -7.28 -13.70
CA ALA A 62 -8.60 -7.31 -12.26
C ALA A 62 -7.30 -6.79 -11.60
N LYS A 63 -6.12 -7.18 -12.12
CA LYS A 63 -4.81 -6.69 -11.66
C LYS A 63 -4.70 -5.17 -11.76
N ALA A 64 -5.17 -4.57 -12.86
CA ALA A 64 -5.16 -3.12 -13.03
C ALA A 64 -5.92 -2.39 -11.90
N LYS A 65 -7.05 -2.95 -11.42
CA LYS A 65 -7.80 -2.39 -10.28
C LYS A 65 -7.02 -2.49 -8.97
N VAL A 66 -6.34 -3.62 -8.74
CA VAL A 66 -5.50 -3.81 -7.54
C VAL A 66 -4.30 -2.85 -7.56
N VAL A 67 -3.67 -2.64 -8.72
CA VAL A 67 -2.59 -1.65 -8.89
C VAL A 67 -3.10 -0.24 -8.57
N ALA A 68 -4.28 0.15 -9.05
CA ALA A 68 -4.87 1.45 -8.72
C ALA A 68 -5.13 1.62 -7.22
N ALA A 69 -5.65 0.58 -6.54
CA ALA A 69 -5.84 0.58 -5.10
C ALA A 69 -4.51 0.69 -4.33
N ARG A 70 -3.48 -0.05 -4.76
CA ARG A 70 -2.12 0.02 -4.19
C ARG A 70 -1.57 1.43 -4.26
N GLU A 71 -1.67 2.09 -5.42
CA GLU A 71 -1.18 3.46 -5.59
C GLU A 71 -1.95 4.47 -4.73
N ALA A 72 -3.27 4.29 -4.57
CA ALA A 72 -4.05 5.11 -3.65
C ALA A 72 -3.58 4.94 -2.19
N CYS A 73 -3.35 3.70 -1.74
CA CYS A 73 -2.78 3.43 -0.40
C CYS A 73 -1.39 4.08 -0.24
N ARG A 74 -0.50 3.95 -1.23
CA ARG A 74 0.84 4.58 -1.19
C ARG A 74 0.75 6.10 -1.06
N LYS A 75 -0.15 6.75 -1.80
CA LYS A 75 -0.38 8.20 -1.68
C LYS A 75 -0.90 8.58 -0.30
N ALA A 76 -1.85 7.81 0.24
CA ALA A 76 -2.38 8.05 1.59
C ALA A 76 -1.26 7.96 2.65
N MET A 77 -0.36 6.99 2.53
CA MET A 77 0.79 6.89 3.44
C MET A 77 1.85 7.97 3.20
N ALA A 78 2.00 8.44 1.97
CA ALA A 78 2.93 9.53 1.65
C ALA A 78 2.58 10.82 2.42
N ILE A 79 1.28 11.07 2.68
CA ILE A 79 0.80 12.18 3.52
C ILE A 79 1.39 12.12 4.93
N LEU A 80 1.65 10.92 5.47
CA LEU A 80 2.26 10.74 6.79
C LEU A 80 3.79 10.86 6.76
N SER A 81 4.41 10.86 5.59
CA SER A 81 5.87 10.91 5.43
C SER A 81 6.40 12.24 4.88
N ASP A 82 5.55 13.04 4.23
CA ASP A 82 5.88 14.41 3.83
C ASP A 82 5.75 15.33 5.05
N SER A 83 6.88 15.85 5.52
CA SER A 83 7.00 16.72 6.69
C SER A 83 6.57 18.17 6.42
N THR A 84 5.58 18.38 5.57
CA THR A 84 5.10 19.71 5.17
C THR A 84 3.91 20.20 6.01
N PHE A 85 3.67 19.59 7.18
CA PHE A 85 2.60 19.98 8.09
C PHE A 85 3.00 21.12 9.01
#